data_AF-A0A7C5SMA0-F1
#
_entry.id   AF-A0A7C5SMA0-F1
#
_cell.length_a   1.000
_cell.length_b   1.000
_cell.length_c   1.000
_cell.angle_alpha   90.00
_cell.angle_beta   90.00
_cell.angle_gamma   90.00
#
_symmetry.space_group_name_H-M   'P 1'
#
loop_
_entity.id
_entity.type
_entity.pdbx_description
1 polymer ?
#
loop_
_entity_poly.entity_id
_entity_poly.type
_entity_poly.pdbx_seq_one_letter_code
_entity_poly.pdbx_strand_id
1 'polypeptide(L)' 'MYLTRGNVRTCIHISVDMYELYFKLRELGLYFISVDDLAKLLAVSTRSASRILSKMCELGLVVKLGKNTYGLIKF' A
#
# COMPACT_ATOMS: atom_id res chain seq x y z
N MET A 1 -14.42 37.96 -8.07
CA MET A 1 -13.12 38.06 -7.37
C MET A 1 -12.90 36.78 -6.58
N TYR A 2 -11.67 36.28 -6.63
CA TYR A 2 -11.18 34.92 -6.43
C TYR A 2 -11.71 34.18 -5.19
N LEU A 3 -12.39 33.04 -5.44
CA LEU A 3 -12.69 32.02 -4.43
C LEU A 3 -11.37 31.49 -3.87
N THR A 4 -11.20 31.59 -2.56
CA THR A 4 -10.11 30.97 -1.81
C THR A 4 -10.13 29.47 -2.10
N ARG A 5 -9.14 28.99 -2.87
CA ARG A 5 -8.85 27.56 -3.03
C ARG A 5 -8.42 27.02 -1.68
N GLY A 6 -9.40 26.73 -0.82
CA GLY A 6 -9.23 25.90 0.36
C GLY A 6 -8.62 24.59 -0.10
N ASN A 7 -7.38 24.36 0.32
CA ASN A 7 -6.66 23.12 0.11
C ASN A 7 -7.41 22.03 0.89
N VAL A 8 -8.41 21.40 0.25
CA VAL A 8 -9.16 20.28 0.82
C VAL A 8 -8.18 19.11 0.94
N ARG A 9 -7.49 19.05 2.06
CA ARG A 9 -6.78 17.84 2.49
C ARG A 9 -7.86 16.85 2.88
N THR A 10 -8.41 16.15 1.89
CA THR A 10 -9.26 14.97 2.13
C THR A 10 -8.35 13.93 2.78
N CYS A 11 -8.26 13.95 4.11
CA CYS A 11 -7.63 12.90 4.88
C CYS A 11 -8.57 11.70 4.81
N ILE A 12 -8.56 10.99 3.68
CA ILE A 12 -9.29 9.73 3.52
C ILE A 12 -8.66 8.78 4.53
N HIS A 13 -9.37 8.51 5.61
CA HIS A 13 -8.93 7.58 6.64
C HIS A 13 -9.20 6.17 6.11
N ILE A 14 -8.28 5.68 5.27
CA ILE A 14 -8.39 4.35 4.69
C ILE A 14 -7.97 3.35 5.76
N SER A 15 -8.96 2.70 6.37
CA SER A 15 -8.74 1.52 7.20
C SER A 15 -8.46 0.34 6.26
N VAL A 16 -7.19 0.13 5.93
CA VAL A 16 -6.78 -1.04 5.14
C VAL A 16 -6.55 -2.20 6.09
N ASP A 17 -7.37 -3.24 5.97
CA ASP A 17 -7.07 -4.52 6.62
C ASP A 17 -5.89 -5.18 5.90
N MET A 18 -4.82 -5.47 6.64
CA MET A 18 -3.57 -5.99 6.04
C MET A 18 -3.69 -7.44 5.61
N TYR A 19 -4.53 -8.24 6.28
CA TYR A 19 -4.75 -9.62 5.90
C TYR A 19 -5.61 -9.69 4.64
N GLU A 20 -6.68 -8.91 4.56
CA GLU A 20 -7.50 -8.82 3.35
C GLU A 20 -6.68 -8.35 2.14
N LEU A 21 -5.81 -7.35 2.34
CA LEU A 21 -4.90 -6.89 1.29
C LEU A 21 -3.94 -8.01 0.86
N TYR A 22 -3.34 -8.74 1.80
CA TYR A 22 -2.48 -9.88 1.50
C TYR A 22 -3.21 -10.96 0.70
N PHE A 23 -4.44 -11.33 1.10
CA PHE A 23 -5.25 -12.32 0.39
C PHE A 23 -5.60 -11.85 -1.02
N LYS A 24 -6.04 -10.60 -1.20
CA LYS A 24 -6.31 -10.04 -2.53
C LYS A 24 -5.09 -10.05 -3.43
N LEU A 25 -3.93 -9.68 -2.92
CA LEU A 25 -2.67 -9.73 -3.68
C LEU A 25 -2.32 -11.16 -4.08
N ARG A 26 -2.57 -12.14 -3.21
CA ARG A 26 -2.38 -13.57 -3.50
C ARG A 26 -3.37 -14.09 -4.54
N GLU A 27 -4.66 -13.72 -4.44
CA GLU A 27 -5.70 -14.09 -5.42
C GLU A 27 -5.40 -13.53 -6.82
N LEU A 28 -4.85 -12.31 -6.89
CA LEU A 28 -4.40 -11.70 -8.13
C LEU A 28 -3.09 -12.32 -8.68
N GLY A 29 -2.47 -13.25 -7.95
CA GLY A 29 -1.19 -13.86 -8.32
C GLY A 29 -0.01 -12.87 -8.29
N LEU A 30 -0.16 -11.73 -7.62
CA LEU A 30 0.84 -10.67 -7.56
C LEU A 30 1.85 -10.97 -6.44
N TYR A 31 2.70 -11.98 -6.62
CA TYR A 31 3.70 -12.38 -5.63
C TYR A 31 4.79 -11.33 -5.36
N PHE A 32 4.95 -10.38 -6.27
CA PHE A 32 5.90 -9.28 -6.16
C PHE A 32 5.13 -7.97 -6.33
N ILE A 33 5.28 -7.07 -5.37
CA ILE A 33 4.63 -5.76 -5.42
C ILE A 33 5.63 -4.65 -5.10
N SER A 34 5.62 -3.63 -5.96
CA SER A 34 6.36 -2.40 -5.70
C SER A 34 5.52 -1.43 -4.86
N VAL A 35 6.19 -0.51 -4.16
CA VAL A 35 5.52 0.59 -3.45
C VAL A 35 4.65 1.41 -4.41
N ASP A 36 5.07 1.57 -5.66
CA ASP A 36 4.36 2.35 -6.67
C ASP A 36 3.10 1.63 -7.17
N ASP A 37 3.20 0.32 -7.41
CA ASP A 37 2.06 -0.51 -7.80
C ASP A 37 1.00 -0.55 -6.70
N LEU A 38 1.42 -0.72 -5.44
CA LEU A 38 0.48 -0.69 -4.32
C LEU A 38 -0.16 0.69 -4.16
N ALA A 39 0.61 1.76 -4.35
CA ALA A 39 0.10 3.13 -4.30
C ALA A 39 -0.99 3.35 -5.35
N LYS A 40 -0.78 2.86 -6.59
CA LYS A 40 -1.79 2.90 -7.65
C LYS A 40 -3.01 2.05 -7.34
N LEU A 41 -2.81 0.84 -6.85
CA LEU A 41 -3.89 -0.11 -6.56
C LEU A 41 -4.82 0.39 -5.45
N LEU A 42 -4.26 1.03 -4.42
CA LEU A 42 -5.03 1.60 -3.31
C LEU A 42 -5.41 3.07 -3.53
N ALA A 43 -5.02 3.69 -4.64
CA ALA A 43 -5.14 5.13 -4.91
C ALA A 43 -4.60 6.00 -3.76
N VAL A 44 -3.46 5.61 -3.18
CA VAL A 44 -2.80 6.31 -2.07
C VAL A 44 -1.46 6.88 -2.47
N SER A 45 -0.91 7.77 -1.64
CA SER A 45 0.47 8.24 -1.82
C SER A 45 1.47 7.09 -1.65
N THR A 46 2.59 7.14 -2.37
CA THR A 46 3.71 6.20 -2.22
C THR A 46 4.25 6.15 -0.79
N ARG A 47 4.16 7.26 -0.04
CA ARG A 47 4.51 7.32 1.38
C ARG A 47 3.58 6.45 2.23
N SER A 48 2.27 6.49 1.97
CA SER A 48 1.29 5.64 2.64
C SER A 48 1.47 4.18 2.27
N ALA A 49 1.62 3.87 0.98
CA ALA A 49 1.86 2.51 0.50
C ALA A 49 3.13 1.90 1.09
N SER A 50 4.22 2.67 1.15
CA SER A 50 5.48 2.26 1.78
C SER A 50 5.28 1.93 3.26
N ARG A 51 4.50 2.75 3.98
CA ARG A 51 4.19 2.51 5.39
C ARG A 51 3.31 1.27 5.59
N ILE A 52 2.38 1.00 4.68
CA ILE A 52 1.56 -0.23 4.69
C ILE A 52 2.46 -1.45 4.47
N LEU A 53 3.30 -1.45 3.43
CA LEU A 53 4.20 -2.57 3.12
C LEU A 53 5.22 -2.82 4.22
N SER A 54 5.77 -1.76 4.82
CA SER A 54 6.66 -1.88 5.97
C SER A 54 5.96 -2.59 7.13
N LYS A 55 4.70 -2.26 7.39
CA LYS A 55 3.92 -2.85 8.48
C LYS A 55 3.47 -4.29 8.17
N MET A 56 3.16 -4.60 6.91
CA MET A 56 2.96 -5.97 6.45
C MET A 56 4.24 -6.81 6.59
N CYS A 57 5.42 -6.18 6.41
CA CYS A 57 6.71 -6.83 6.61
C CYS A 57 6.97 -7.15 8.08
N GLU A 58 6.63 -6.24 8.99
CA GLU A 58 6.68 -6.47 10.44
C GLU A 58 5.75 -7.60 10.90
N LEU A 59 4.60 -7.76 10.22
CA LEU A 59 3.64 -8.85 10.46
C LEU A 59 4.06 -10.18 9.81
N GLY A 60 5.16 -10.23 9.05
CA GLY A 60 5.59 -11.45 8.37
C GLY A 60 4.70 -11.87 7.19
N LEU A 61 3.90 -10.96 6.64
CA LEU A 61 3.06 -11.21 5.45
C LEU A 61 3.85 -11.03 4.15
N VAL A 62 4.77 -10.06 4.15
CA VAL A 62 5.65 -9.77 3.01
C VAL A 62 7.09 -9.72 3.45
N VAL A 63 8.01 -9.96 2.51
CA VAL A 63 9.45 -9.81 2.70
C VAL A 63 9.96 -8.70 1.80
N LYS A 64 10.84 -7.84 2.33
CA LYS A 64 11.49 -6.81 1.52
C LYS A 64 12.55 -7.46 0.64
N LEU A 65 12.39 -7.36 -0.68
CA LEU A 65 13.31 -7.92 -1.68
C LEU A 65 14.26 -6.87 -2.26
N GLY A 66 13.86 -5.59 -2.24
CA GLY A 66 14.65 -4.49 -2.79
C GLY A 66 14.30 -3.14 -2.16
N LYS A 67 14.84 -2.06 -2.73
CA LYS A 67 14.66 -0.69 -2.21
C LYS A 67 13.17 -0.32 -2.05
N ASN A 68 12.35 -0.67 -3.05
CA ASN A 68 10.91 -0.38 -3.11
C ASN A 68 10.06 -1.60 -3.51
N THR A 69 10.60 -2.82 -3.36
CA THR A 69 9.95 -4.05 -3.84
C THR A 69 9.82 -5.04 -2.71
N TYR A 70 8.64 -5.62 -2.58
CA TYR A 70 8.27 -6.59 -1.57
C TYR A 70 7.73 -7.85 -2.24
N GLY A 71 8.06 -9.01 -1.69
CA GLY A 71 7.51 -10.29 -2.08
C GLY A 71 6.51 -10.79 -1.05
N LEU A 72 5.41 -11.42 -1.47
CA LEU A 72 4.53 -12.11 -0.52
C LEU A 72 5.19 -13.40 -0.06
N ILE A 73 5.17 -13.65 1.25
CA ILE A 73 5.65 -14.90 1.83
C ILE A 73 4.61 -15.97 1.54
N LYS A 74 5.03 -17.04 0.87
CA LYS A 74 4.18 -18.20 0.58
C LYS A 74 4.27 -19.15 1.78
N PHE A 75 3.26 -19.12 2.64
CA PHE A 75 2.98 -20.22 3.56
C PHE A 75 2.31 -21.36 2.79
#